data_AF-A0A3P8WR05-F1
#
_entry.id   AF-A0A3P8WR05-F1
#
_cell.length_a   1.000
_cell.length_b   1.000
_cell.length_c   1.000
_cell.angle_alpha   90.00
_cell.angle_beta   90.00
_cell.angle_gamma   90.00
#
_symmetry.space_group_name_H-M   'P 1'
#
loop_
_entity.id
_entity.type
_entity.pdbx_description
1 polymer ?
#
loop_
_entity_poly.entity_id
_entity_poly.type
_entity_poly.pdbx_seq_one_letter_code
_entity_poly.pdbx_strand_id
1 'polypeptide(L)' 'EEGPGASGAPSSKPIMEKRRRARINESLGQLKTLILDALKKDSSRHSKLEKADILEMTVKHLRNLQRHQLTGN' A
#
# COMPACT_ATOMS: atom_id res chain seq x y z
N GLU A 1 49.51 9.45 -12.63
CA GLU A 1 48.54 8.74 -11.78
C GLU A 1 47.18 8.80 -12.43
N GLU A 2 46.68 7.65 -12.88
CA GLU A 2 45.35 7.48 -13.48
C GLU A 2 44.30 7.79 -12.41
N GLY A 3 43.42 8.77 -12.58
CA GLY A 3 42.16 8.66 -13.32
C GLY A 3 40.99 8.87 -12.34
N PRO A 4 40.02 9.75 -12.61
CA PRO A 4 39.01 10.15 -11.63
C PRO A 4 37.96 9.06 -11.44
N GLY A 5 37.55 8.87 -10.18
CA GLY A 5 36.45 7.99 -9.82
C GLY A 5 35.11 8.45 -10.41
N ALA A 6 34.36 7.52 -11.00
CA ALA A 6 32.89 7.48 -11.02
C ALA A 6 32.42 6.33 -11.91
N SER A 7 32.03 5.21 -11.30
CA SER A 7 31.24 4.17 -11.98
C SER A 7 30.17 3.63 -11.05
N GLY A 8 29.30 4.53 -10.61
CA GLY A 8 28.01 4.23 -9.99
C GLY A 8 26.93 5.09 -10.61
N ALA A 9 26.54 4.81 -11.86
CA ALA A 9 25.52 5.57 -12.58
C ALA A 9 24.22 5.71 -11.74
N PRO A 10 23.78 6.93 -11.37
CA PRO A 10 22.58 7.15 -10.58
C PRO A 10 21.31 7.33 -11.43
N SER A 11 21.37 7.09 -12.75
CA SER A 11 20.29 7.44 -13.68
C SER A 11 19.16 6.41 -13.78
N SER A 12 19.38 5.14 -13.44
CA SER A 12 18.33 4.09 -13.50
C SER A 12 17.51 3.94 -12.21
N LYS A 13 18.10 4.28 -11.07
CA LYS A 13 17.48 4.22 -9.74
C LYS A 13 16.22 5.11 -9.60
N PRO A 14 16.18 6.37 -10.09
CA PRO A 14 15.00 7.22 -9.94
C PRO A 14 13.78 6.72 -10.73
N ILE A 15 13.97 6.08 -11.89
CA ILE A 15 12.87 5.56 -12.71
C ILE A 15 12.24 4.32 -12.06
N MET A 16 13.09 3.41 -11.55
CA MET A 16 12.61 2.21 -10.85
C MET A 16 11.87 2.58 -9.56
N GLU A 17 12.39 3.53 -8.79
CA GLU A 17 11.72 4.02 -7.57
C GLU A 17 10.39 4.72 -7.91
N LYS A 18 10.32 5.49 -9.00
CA LYS A 18 9.06 6.08 -9.46
C LYS A 18 8.02 5.01 -9.81
N ARG A 19 8.41 3.97 -10.55
CA ARG A 19 7.53 2.83 -10.86
C ARG A 19 7.09 2.07 -9.61
N ARG A 20 8.01 1.81 -8.68
CA ARG A 20 7.71 1.18 -7.39
C ARG A 20 6.69 2.00 -6.59
N ARG A 21 6.90 3.32 -6.47
CA ARG A 21 5.98 4.23 -5.78
C ARG A 21 4.59 4.26 -6.43
N ALA A 22 4.52 4.27 -7.76
CA ALA A 22 3.25 4.22 -8.48
C ALA A 22 2.48 2.93 -8.16
N ARG A 23 3.15 1.77 -8.22
CA ARG A 23 2.55 0.48 -7.85
C ARG A 23 2.05 0.45 -6.41
N ILE A 24 2.82 0.96 -5.46
CA ILE A 24 2.41 1.03 -4.04
C ILE A 24 1.17 1.90 -3.88
N ASN A 25 1.13 3.08 -4.52
CA ASN A 25 -0.02 3.97 -4.42
C ASN A 25 -1.27 3.37 -5.08
N GLU A 26 -1.11 2.70 -6.21
CA GLU A 26 -2.20 1.99 -6.90
C GLU A 26 -2.76 0.88 -6.02
N SER A 27 -1.89 0.02 -5.47
CA SER A 27 -2.31 -1.05 -4.56
C SER A 27 -2.98 -0.50 -3.30
N LEU A 28 -2.49 0.61 -2.72
CA LEU A 28 -3.15 1.26 -1.58
C LEU A 28 -4.53 1.81 -1.93
N GLY A 29 -4.70 2.38 -3.13
CA GLY A 29 -5.99 2.85 -3.63
C GLY A 29 -6.99 1.71 -3.79
N GLN A 30 -6.57 0.61 -4.42
CA GLN A 30 -7.40 -0.59 -4.55
C GLN A 30 -7.76 -1.18 -3.19
N LEU A 31 -6.79 -1.26 -2.28
CA LEU A 31 -6.98 -1.79 -0.94
C LEU A 31 -8.01 -0.97 -0.16
N LYS A 32 -7.94 0.37 -0.24
CA LYS A 32 -8.94 1.26 0.34
C LYS A 32 -10.34 0.93 -0.16
N THR A 33 -10.54 0.82 -1.47
CA THR A 33 -11.85 0.51 -2.05
C THR A 33 -12.37 -0.84 -1.58
N LEU A 34 -11.55 -1.89 -1.63
CA LEU A 34 -11.95 -3.23 -1.21
C LEU A 34 -12.33 -3.30 0.27
N ILE A 35 -11.57 -2.63 1.14
CA ILE A 35 -11.85 -2.61 2.58
C ILE A 35 -13.10 -1.80 2.90
N LEU A 36 -13.32 -0.67 2.24
CA LEU A 36 -14.55 0.13 2.44
C LEU A 36 -15.79 -0.65 1.99
N ASP A 37 -15.70 -1.36 0.86
CA ASP A 37 -16.76 -2.23 0.37
C ASP A 37 -17.04 -3.38 1.34
N ALA A 38 -16.01 -4.12 1.76
CA ALA A 38 -16.13 -5.24 2.70
C ALA A 38 -16.70 -4.82 4.07
N LEU A 39 -16.43 -3.58 4.50
CA LEU A 39 -16.96 -3.02 5.75
C LEU A 39 -18.29 -2.26 5.57
N LYS A 40 -18.84 -2.21 4.35
CA LYS A 40 -20.03 -1.41 4.00
C LYS A 40 -19.94 0.05 4.44
N LYS A 41 -18.75 0.63 4.30
CA LYS A 41 -18.46 2.03 4.66
C LYS A 41 -18.56 2.94 3.44
N ASP A 42 -19.07 4.14 3.65
CA ASP A 42 -19.29 5.10 2.57
C ASP A 42 -17.98 5.74 2.09
N SER A 43 -17.64 5.51 0.82
CA SER A 43 -16.39 6.02 0.22
C SER A 43 -16.27 7.55 0.22
N SER A 44 -17.38 8.29 0.20
CA SER A 44 -17.35 9.76 0.21
C SER A 44 -16.80 10.31 1.53
N ARG A 45 -17.18 9.67 2.64
CA ARG A 45 -16.72 10.00 4.01
C ARG A 45 -15.25 9.65 4.24
N HIS A 46 -14.72 8.75 3.41
CA HIS A 46 -13.35 8.27 3.48
C HIS A 46 -12.46 8.83 2.35
N SER A 47 -12.91 9.87 1.64
CA SER A 47 -12.13 10.55 0.59
C SER A 47 -10.74 11.01 1.07
N LYS A 48 -10.62 11.46 2.33
CA LYS A 48 -9.37 11.94 2.97
C LYS A 48 -8.59 10.90 3.78
N LEU A 49 -8.91 9.61 3.67
CA LEU A 49 -8.24 8.57 4.47
C LEU A 49 -6.72 8.58 4.25
N GLU A 50 -5.94 8.63 5.33
CA GLU A 50 -4.49 8.60 5.24
C GLU A 50 -3.98 7.18 4.93
N LYS A 51 -2.75 7.07 4.43
CA LYS A 51 -2.16 5.75 4.12
C LYS A 51 -2.07 4.85 5.34
N ALA A 52 -1.80 5.42 6.51
CA ALA A 52 -1.73 4.69 7.77
C ALA A 52 -3.10 4.10 8.15
N ASP A 53 -4.19 4.88 8.03
CA ASP A 53 -5.55 4.39 8.27
C ASP A 53 -5.94 3.25 7.33
N ILE A 54 -5.60 3.35 6.03
CA ILE A 54 -5.88 2.28 5.05
C ILE A 54 -5.24 0.98 5.52
N LEU A 55 -3.96 1.04 5.92
CA LEU A 55 -3.21 -0.11 6.41
C LEU A 55 -3.79 -0.66 7.71
N GLU A 56 -4.12 0.20 8.68
CA GLU A 56 -4.69 -0.20 9.96
C GLU A 56 -6.06 -0.87 9.79
N MET A 57 -6.95 -0.25 9.02
CA MET A 57 -8.28 -0.82 8.73
C MET A 57 -8.17 -2.18 8.04
N THR A 58 -7.23 -2.32 7.12
CA THR A 58 -6.94 -3.59 6.45
C THR A 58 -6.51 -4.67 7.45
N VAL A 59 -5.52 -4.37 8.29
CA VAL A 59 -5.01 -5.32 9.29
C VAL A 59 -6.11 -5.73 10.26
N LYS A 60 -6.91 -4.77 10.74
CA LYS A 60 -8.05 -5.04 11.61
C LYS A 60 -9.08 -5.94 10.95
N HIS A 61 -9.40 -5.70 9.68
CA HIS A 61 -10.32 -6.55 8.92
C HIS A 61 -9.79 -7.98 8.76
N LEU A 62 -8.52 -8.14 8.38
CA LEU A 62 -7.88 -9.45 8.24
C LEU A 62 -7.84 -10.24 9.56
N ARG A 63 -7.52 -9.57 10.67
CA ARG A 63 -7.58 -10.17 12.02
C ARG A 63 -9.00 -10.59 12.38
N ASN A 64 -10.00 -9.79 12.01
CA ASN A 64 -11.39 -10.14 12.24
C ASN A 64 -11.79 -11.38 11.43
N LEU A 65 -11.42 -11.43 10.15
CA LEU A 65 -11.67 -12.58 9.28
C LEU A 65 -11.04 -13.85 9.83
N GLN A 66 -9.77 -13.80 10.25
CA GLN A 66 -9.08 -14.93 10.85
C GLN A 66 -9.78 -15.45 12.12
N ARG A 67 -10.30 -14.55 12.97
CA ARG A 67 -11.08 -14.95 14.15
C ARG A 67 -12.40 -15.61 13.78
N HIS A 68 -13.11 -15.09 12.79
CA HIS A 68 -14.38 -15.68 12.33
C HIS A 68 -14.18 -17.08 11.72
N GLN A 69 -13.06 -17.31 11.03
CA GLN A 69 -12.71 -18.63 10.50
C GLN A 69 -12.39 -19.64 11.61
N LEU A 70 -11.78 -19.22 12.72
CA LEU A 70 -11.46 -20.09 13.85
C LEU A 70 -12.69 -20.43 14.73
N THR A 71 -13.73 -19.59 14.72
CA THR A 71 -14.98 -19.82 15.45
C THR A 71 -16.01 -20.65 14.64
N GLY A 72 -15.67 -21.06 13.43
CA GLY A 72 -16.54 -21.81 12.51
C GLY A 72 -16.14 -23.27 12.31
N ASN A 73 -15.50 -23.89 13.32
CA ASN A 73 -15.07 -25.29 13.30
C ASN A 73 -15.38 -25.98 14.64
#